data_AF-X6HT52-F1
#
_entry.id   AF-X6HT52-F1
#
_cell.length_a   1.000
_cell.length_b   1.000
_cell.length_c   1.000
_cell.angle_alpha   90.00
_cell.angle_beta   90.00
_cell.angle_gamma   90.00
#
_symmetry.space_group_name_H-M   'P 1'
#
loop_
_entity.id
_entity.type
_entity.pdbx_description
1 polymer ?
#
loop_
_entity_poly.entity_id
_entity_poly.type
_entity_poly.pdbx_seq_one_letter_code
_entity_poly.pdbx_strand_id
1 'polypeptide(L)'
;MRRGWWCWPCARLAAAENIVAGYRRRIATSDEADDARAEAREAGRLELEMRLAGIEAERTAVRDMLSSGAINDHTARALFTEITLTEALLQGRQERK
;
A
#
# COMPACT_ATOMS: atom_id res chain seq x y z
N MET A 1 -44.31 -52.16 4.09
CA MET A 1 -43.71 -51.33 5.17
C MET A 1 -42.22 -51.16 4.92
N ARG A 2 -41.77 -49.99 4.45
CA ARG A 2 -40.34 -49.70 4.19
C ARG A 2 -39.71 -49.17 5.48
N ARG A 3 -38.71 -49.87 6.03
CA ARG A 3 -37.93 -49.40 7.18
C ARG A 3 -36.82 -48.50 6.65
N GLY A 4 -36.76 -47.24 7.10
CA GLY A 4 -35.77 -46.25 6.70
C GLY A 4 -34.43 -46.52 7.38
N TRP A 5 -33.42 -46.86 6.58
CA TRP A 5 -32.03 -46.96 7.01
C TRP A 5 -31.41 -45.58 6.89
N TRP A 6 -31.29 -44.85 8.01
CA TRP A 6 -30.53 -43.61 8.05
C TRP A 6 -29.04 -43.95 7.93
N CYS A 7 -28.41 -43.60 6.80
CA CYS A 7 -27.00 -43.83 6.55
C CYS A 7 -26.15 -42.87 7.41
N TRP A 8 -25.89 -43.27 8.66
CA TRP A 8 -25.00 -42.59 9.61
C TRP A 8 -23.61 -42.23 9.03
N PRO A 9 -22.96 -43.10 8.25
CA PRO A 9 -21.68 -42.78 7.60
C PRO A 9 -21.80 -41.62 6.59
N CYS A 10 -22.84 -41.58 5.75
CA CYS A 10 -23.06 -40.48 4.80
C CYS A 10 -23.36 -39.16 5.51
N ALA A 11 -24.15 -39.18 6.59
CA ALA A 11 -24.45 -37.98 7.36
C ALA A 11 -23.18 -37.39 8.01
N ARG A 12 -22.29 -38.25 8.55
CA ARG A 12 -21.01 -37.84 9.12
C ARG A 12 -20.05 -37.29 8.05
N LEU A 13 -20.01 -37.92 6.88
CA LEU A 13 -19.16 -37.48 5.77
C LEU A 13 -19.61 -36.11 5.23
N ALA A 14 -20.92 -35.93 5.03
CA ALA A 14 -21.50 -34.64 4.64
C ALA A 14 -21.25 -33.53 5.67
N ALA A 15 -21.33 -33.85 6.97
CA ALA A 15 -20.99 -32.91 8.03
C ALA A 15 -19.49 -32.52 8.00
N ALA A 16 -18.60 -33.49 7.78
CA ALA A 16 -17.17 -33.23 7.66
C ALA A 16 -16.84 -32.38 6.43
N GLU A 17 -17.45 -32.66 5.28
CA GLU A 17 -17.29 -31.87 4.05
C GLU A 17 -17.74 -30.43 4.23
N ASN A 18 -18.87 -30.20 4.91
CA ASN A 18 -19.36 -28.85 5.20
C ASN A 18 -18.38 -28.06 6.07
N ILE A 19 -17.83 -28.70 7.11
CA ILE A 19 -16.81 -28.09 7.99
C ILE A 19 -15.56 -27.73 7.18
N VAL A 20 -15.05 -28.66 6.37
CA VAL A 20 -13.86 -28.42 5.52
C VAL A 20 -14.13 -27.30 4.51
N ALA A 21 -15.31 -27.26 3.89
CA ALA A 21 -15.69 -26.18 2.99
C ALA A 21 -15.72 -24.81 3.71
N GLY A 22 -16.23 -24.77 4.94
CA GLY A 22 -16.23 -23.58 5.78
C GLY A 22 -14.81 -23.11 6.18
N TYR A 23 -13.89 -24.04 6.44
CA TYR A 23 -12.48 -23.70 6.68
C TYR A 23 -11.81 -23.17 5.41
N ARG A 24 -11.99 -23.83 4.26
CA ARG A 24 -11.40 -23.40 2.98
C ARG A 24 -11.84 -21.98 2.62
N ARG A 25 -13.12 -21.67 2.78
CA ARG A 25 -13.63 -20.31 2.52
C ARG A 25 -12.96 -19.28 3.42
N ARG A 26 -12.81 -19.57 4.71
CA ARG A 26 -12.18 -18.63 5.66
C ARG A 26 -10.70 -18.41 5.37
N ILE A 27 -9.97 -19.46 4.96
CA ILE A 27 -8.57 -19.35 4.54
C ILE A 27 -8.48 -18.47 3.30
N ALA A 28 -9.27 -18.76 2.25
CA ALA A 28 -9.27 -17.95 1.03
C ALA A 28 -9.57 -16.47 1.30
N THR A 29 -10.57 -16.14 2.13
CA THR A 29 -10.84 -14.75 2.52
C THR A 29 -9.73 -14.12 3.37
N SER A 30 -8.98 -14.92 4.12
CA SER A 30 -7.82 -14.43 4.88
C SER A 30 -6.67 -14.13 3.94
N ASP A 31 -6.38 -15.03 3.01
CA ASP A 31 -5.33 -14.86 1.99
C ASP A 31 -5.61 -13.62 1.14
N GLU A 32 -6.85 -13.45 0.65
CA GLU A 32 -7.29 -12.25 -0.08
C GLU A 32 -7.10 -10.96 0.74
N ALA A 33 -7.38 -11.01 2.05
CA ALA A 33 -7.20 -9.87 2.93
C ALA A 33 -5.72 -9.55 3.16
N ASP A 34 -4.86 -10.56 3.23
CA ASP A 34 -3.42 -10.40 3.39
C ASP A 34 -2.78 -9.88 2.11
N ASP A 35 -3.22 -10.35 0.95
CA ASP A 35 -2.82 -9.84 -0.37
C ASP A 35 -3.19 -8.37 -0.53
N ALA A 36 -4.43 -7.98 -0.19
CA ALA A 36 -4.87 -6.59 -0.23
C ALA A 36 -4.03 -5.68 0.69
N ARG A 37 -3.64 -6.18 1.87
CA ARG A 37 -2.73 -5.43 2.77
C ARG A 37 -1.33 -5.34 2.20
N ALA A 38 -0.83 -6.38 1.54
CA ALA A 38 0.49 -6.36 0.89
C ALA A 38 0.51 -5.34 -0.26
N GLU A 39 -0.52 -5.34 -1.10
CA GLU A 39 -0.69 -4.36 -2.18
C GLU A 39 -0.79 -2.94 -1.65
N ALA A 40 -1.55 -2.70 -0.57
CA ALA A 40 -1.63 -1.36 0.04
C ALA A 40 -0.28 -0.86 0.57
N ARG A 41 0.56 -1.75 1.13
CA ARG A 41 1.93 -1.39 1.56
C ARG A 41 2.81 -1.04 0.37
N GLU A 42 2.73 -1.83 -0.69
CA GLU A 42 3.52 -1.61 -1.90
C GLU A 42 3.11 -0.33 -2.63
N ALA A 43 1.80 -0.07 -2.74
CA ALA A 43 1.29 1.20 -3.27
C ALA A 43 1.78 2.40 -2.44
N GLY A 44 1.79 2.27 -1.10
CA GLY A 44 2.32 3.29 -0.21
C GLY A 44 3.83 3.52 -0.37
N ARG A 45 4.60 2.46 -0.64
CA ARG A 45 6.03 2.54 -0.94
C ARG A 45 6.27 3.28 -2.26
N LEU A 46 5.57 2.88 -3.33
CA LEU A 46 5.68 3.50 -4.64
C LEU A 46 5.28 4.98 -4.61
N GLU A 47 4.21 5.32 -3.90
CA GLU A 47 3.78 6.71 -3.73
C GLU A 47 4.87 7.57 -3.07
N LEU A 48 5.55 7.03 -2.06
CA LEU A 48 6.66 7.71 -1.40
C LEU A 48 7.84 7.92 -2.35
N GLU A 49 8.23 6.88 -3.09
CA GLU A 49 9.29 6.95 -4.09
C GLU A 49 8.99 8.02 -5.16
N MET A 50 7.74 8.07 -5.66
CA MET A 50 7.31 9.08 -6.63
C MET A 50 7.36 10.50 -6.07
N ARG A 51 6.97 10.70 -4.80
CA ARG A 51 7.04 12.01 -4.16
C ARG A 51 8.48 12.49 -3.97
N LEU A 52 9.38 11.60 -3.57
CA LEU A 52 10.81 11.92 -3.48
C LEU A 52 11.41 12.28 -4.84
N ALA A 53 11.05 11.53 -5.90
CA ALA A 53 11.45 11.85 -7.26
C ALA A 53 10.92 13.22 -7.71
N GLY A 54 9.69 13.57 -7.34
CA GLY A 54 9.09 14.89 -7.60
C GLY A 54 9.89 16.03 -6.94
N ILE A 55 10.29 15.87 -5.68
CA ILE A 55 11.11 16.84 -4.94
C ILE A 55 12.46 17.05 -5.63
N GLU A 56 13.12 15.99 -6.11
CA GLU A 56 14.39 16.14 -6.83
C GLU A 56 14.21 16.81 -8.20
N ALA A 57 13.09 16.55 -8.88
CA ALA A 57 12.72 17.25 -10.11
C ALA A 57 12.50 18.75 -9.86
N GLU A 58 11.81 19.12 -8.79
CA GLU A 58 11.64 20.52 -8.37
C GLU A 58 12.99 21.19 -8.09
N ARG A 59 13.88 20.50 -7.36
CA ARG A 59 15.23 21.00 -7.07
C ARG A 59 16.02 21.27 -8.35
N THR A 60 15.91 20.38 -9.33
CA THR A 60 16.54 20.54 -10.65
C THR A 60 15.96 21.74 -11.40
N ALA A 61 14.63 21.87 -11.45
CA ALA A 61 13.97 23.01 -12.09
C ALA A 61 14.40 24.36 -11.47
N VAL A 62 14.52 24.44 -10.14
CA VAL A 62 15.01 25.66 -9.47
C VAL A 62 16.48 25.96 -9.82
N ARG A 63 17.33 24.94 -9.92
CA ARG A 63 18.72 25.10 -10.38
C ARG A 63 18.77 25.63 -11.81
N ASP A 64 17.94 25.10 -12.70
CA ASP A 64 17.86 25.52 -14.10
C ASP A 64 17.37 26.96 -14.22
N MET A 65 16.32 27.33 -13.47
CA MET A 65 15.81 28.71 -13.41
C MET A 65 16.86 29.69 -12.87
N LEU A 66 17.65 29.29 -11.88
CA LEU A 66 18.72 30.13 -11.35
C LEU A 66 19.85 30.29 -12.38
N SER A 67 20.30 29.18 -12.99
CA SER A 67 21.40 29.20 -13.96
C SER A 67 21.08 29.99 -15.23
N SER A 68 19.81 30.00 -15.64
CA SER A 68 19.31 30.78 -16.79
C SER A 68 19.04 32.25 -16.45
N GLY A 69 19.11 32.65 -15.17
CA GLY A 69 18.76 34.00 -14.72
C GLY A 69 17.26 34.30 -14.70
N ALA A 70 16.41 33.28 -14.85
CA ALA A 70 14.95 33.43 -14.74
C ALA A 70 14.50 33.80 -13.33
N ILE A 71 15.29 33.45 -12.31
CA ILE A 71 15.12 33.87 -10.92
C ILE A 71 16.44 34.41 -10.35
N ASN A 72 16.34 35.29 -9.36
CA ASN A 72 17.52 35.78 -8.64
C ASN A 72 17.87 34.88 -7.44
N ASP A 73 19.06 35.08 -6.87
CA ASP A 73 19.58 34.31 -5.73
C ASP A 73 18.66 34.32 -4.51
N HIS A 74 18.03 35.46 -4.21
CA HIS A 74 17.12 35.58 -3.07
C HIS A 74 15.89 34.68 -3.26
N THR A 75 15.28 34.72 -4.44
CA THR A 75 14.15 33.85 -4.80
C THR A 75 14.55 32.39 -4.82
N ALA A 76 15.70 32.04 -5.41
CA ALA A 76 16.19 30.66 -5.44
C ALA A 76 16.40 30.11 -4.01
N ARG A 77 16.98 30.93 -3.11
CA ARG A 77 17.21 30.54 -1.72
C ARG A 77 15.90 30.31 -0.94
N ALA A 78 14.88 31.14 -1.19
CA ALA A 78 13.55 30.91 -0.62
C ALA A 78 12.95 29.59 -1.13
N LEU A 79 12.98 29.35 -2.45
CA LEU A 79 12.43 28.11 -3.03
C LEU A 79 13.15 26.85 -2.54
N PHE A 80 14.49 26.86 -2.47
CA PHE A 80 15.22 25.71 -1.91
C PHE A 80 14.90 25.44 -0.44
N THR A 81 14.61 26.50 0.33
CA THR A 81 14.18 26.36 1.73
C THR A 81 12.83 25.64 1.81
N GLU A 82 11.87 26.04 0.97
CA GLU A 82 10.54 25.40 0.91
C GLU A 82 10.61 23.94 0.42
N ILE A 83 11.46 23.65 -0.58
CA ILE A 83 11.71 22.27 -1.05
C ILE A 83 12.28 21.43 0.09
N THR A 84 13.27 21.96 0.83
CA THR A 84 13.89 21.27 1.97
C THR A 84 12.89 21.02 3.09
N LEU A 85 12.01 21.98 3.39
CA LEU A 85 10.96 21.82 4.40
C LEU A 85 9.96 20.73 3.97
N THR A 86 9.55 20.74 2.71
CA THR A 86 8.63 19.74 2.16
C THR A 86 9.22 18.34 2.25
N GLU A 87 10.50 18.19 1.90
CA GLU A 87 11.25 16.93 2.02
C GLU A 87 11.32 16.44 3.47
N ALA A 88 11.67 17.32 4.41
CA ALA A 88 11.71 16.98 5.83
C ALA A 88 10.34 16.56 6.39
N LEU A 89 9.26 17.22 5.96
CA LEU A 89 7.89 16.85 6.35
C LEU A 89 7.47 15.48 5.77
N LEU A 90 7.93 15.15 4.57
CA LEU A 90 7.69 13.86 3.95
C LEU A 90 8.44 12.74 4.69
N GLN A 91 9.72 12.94 4.99
CA GLN A 91 10.54 12.00 5.75
C GLN A 91 10.04 11.83 7.19
N GLY A 92 9.69 12.91 7.89
CA GLY A 92 9.11 12.83 9.24
C GLY A 92 7.73 12.17 9.29
N ARG A 93 7.01 12.04 8.16
CA ARG A 93 5.79 11.19 8.08
C ARG A 93 6.13 9.71 7.91
N GLN A 94 7.24 9.39 7.24
CA GLN A 94 7.73 8.02 7.11
C GLN A 94 8.19 7.46 8.45
N GLU A 95 8.94 8.23 9.24
CA GLU A 95 9.48 7.80 10.54
C GLU A 95 8.40 7.51 11.60
N ARG A 96 7.19 8.04 11.43
CA ARG A 96 6.06 7.85 12.35
C ARG A 96 5.16 6.65 12.00
N LYS A 97 5.36 6.03 10.84
CA LYS A 97 4.61 4.84 10.38
C LYS A 97 5.39 3.57 10.68
#